data_AF-A0A662IG04-F1
#
_entry.id   AF-A0A662IG04-F1
#
_cell.length_a   1.000
_cell.length_b   1.000
_cell.length_c   1.000
_cell.angle_alpha   90.00
_cell.angle_beta   90.00
_cell.angle_gamma   90.00
#
_symmetry.space_group_name_H-M   'P 1'
#
loop_
_entity.id
_entity.type
_entity.pdbx_description
1 polymer ?
#
loop_
_entity_poly.entity_id
_entity_poly.type
_entity_poly.pdbx_seq_one_letter_code
_entity_poly.pdbx_strand_id
1 'polypeptide(L)'
;MLKRISFEDAMWIARRILAGEPPPGYEELYAAYLELRVIFDKPTSWYLRALARAIMGVRQVGRRHWLVPGIPGDHYSMYNVWLSRGGRYVCDCYGRAYGNRRSRMICTHVAAVLLTRRRDELERVLRRGHDSTRNG
;
A
#
# COMPACT_ATOMS: atom_id res chain seq x y z
N MET A 1 -19.74 -2.48 10.17
CA MET A 1 -18.63 -1.61 10.65
C MET A 1 -17.33 -2.37 10.45
N LEU A 2 -16.51 -2.02 9.44
CA LEU A 2 -15.21 -2.68 9.26
C LEU A 2 -14.31 -2.31 10.44
N LYS A 3 -13.83 -3.31 11.18
CA LYS A 3 -12.98 -3.15 12.35
C LYS A 3 -11.67 -2.49 11.88
N ARG A 4 -11.35 -1.29 12.39
CA ARG A 4 -10.11 -0.59 12.04
C ARG A 4 -8.94 -1.33 12.68
N ILE A 5 -7.99 -1.81 11.87
CA ILE A 5 -6.77 -2.47 12.36
C ILE A 5 -5.93 -1.42 13.11
N SER A 6 -5.41 -1.78 14.29
CA SER A 6 -4.54 -0.90 15.08
C SER A 6 -3.17 -0.71 14.40
N PHE A 7 -2.41 0.31 14.81
CA PHE A 7 -1.07 0.51 14.24
C PHE A 7 -0.14 -0.64 14.64
N GLU A 8 -0.25 -1.13 15.86
CA GLU A 8 0.52 -2.22 16.43
C GLU A 8 0.28 -3.52 15.67
N ASP A 9 -0.98 -3.86 15.41
CA ASP A 9 -1.36 -5.03 14.61
C ASP A 9 -0.84 -4.90 13.18
N ALA A 10 -1.03 -3.73 12.56
CA ALA A 10 -0.53 -3.49 11.20
C ALA A 10 0.99 -3.65 11.11
N MET A 11 1.73 -3.19 12.12
CA MET A 11 3.18 -3.37 12.20
C MET A 11 3.58 -4.82 12.44
N TRP A 12 2.83 -5.56 13.26
CA TRP A 12 3.07 -6.99 13.44
C TRP A 12 2.89 -7.75 12.12
N ILE A 13 1.76 -7.55 11.43
CA ILE A 13 1.48 -8.17 10.13
C ILE A 13 2.54 -7.79 9.09
N ALA A 14 2.91 -6.51 9.02
CA ALA A 14 3.92 -6.04 8.08
C ALA A 14 5.29 -6.71 8.31
N ARG A 15 5.69 -6.94 9.56
CA ARG A 15 6.94 -7.67 9.88
C ARG A 15 6.88 -9.12 9.42
N ARG A 16 5.73 -9.78 9.57
CA ARG A 16 5.51 -11.16 9.12
C ARG A 16 5.61 -11.28 7.59
N ILE A 17 5.01 -10.34 6.86
CA ILE A 17 5.16 -10.23 5.40
C ILE A 17 6.63 -10.04 4.99
N LEU A 18 7.37 -9.16 5.67
CA LEU A 18 8.79 -8.95 5.39
C LEU A 18 9.66 -10.18 5.67
N ALA A 19 9.28 -10.99 6.66
CA ALA A 19 9.94 -12.25 6.97
C ALA A 19 9.60 -13.39 5.98
N GLY A 20 8.70 -13.15 5.01
CA GLY A 20 8.25 -14.18 4.08
C GLY A 20 7.18 -15.12 4.66
N GLU A 21 6.56 -14.74 5.78
CA GLU A 21 5.60 -15.56 6.50
C GLU A 21 4.27 -14.80 6.68
N PRO A 22 3.56 -14.43 5.58
CA PRO A 22 2.33 -13.66 5.67
C PRO A 22 1.26 -14.41 6.50
N PRO A 23 0.54 -13.72 7.40
CA PRO A 23 -0.62 -14.33 8.06
C PRO A 23 -1.72 -14.68 7.04
N PRO A 24 -2.61 -15.64 7.36
CA PRO A 24 -3.75 -15.96 6.49
C PRO A 24 -4.58 -14.73 6.14
N GLY A 25 -4.94 -14.58 4.86
CA GLY A 25 -5.68 -13.44 4.32
C GLY A 25 -4.81 -12.26 3.87
N TYR A 26 -3.47 -12.42 3.86
CA TYR A 26 -2.51 -11.41 3.38
C TYR A 26 -1.64 -11.91 2.22
N GLU A 27 -2.00 -13.03 1.60
CA GLU A 27 -1.25 -13.69 0.52
C GLU A 27 -1.11 -12.79 -0.71
N GLU A 28 -2.18 -12.13 -1.15
CA GLU A 28 -2.13 -11.20 -2.29
C GLU A 28 -1.35 -9.93 -1.95
N LEU A 29 -1.38 -9.49 -0.69
CA LEU A 29 -0.57 -8.35 -0.26
C LEU A 29 0.92 -8.73 -0.24
N TYR A 30 1.24 -9.95 0.17
CA TYR A 30 2.60 -10.49 0.12
C TYR A 30 3.09 -10.60 -1.33
N ALA A 31 2.30 -11.14 -2.24
CA ALA A 31 2.62 -11.19 -3.67
C ALA A 31 2.85 -9.78 -4.25
N ALA A 32 1.97 -8.82 -3.95
CA ALA A 32 2.15 -7.42 -4.34
C ALA A 32 3.44 -6.81 -3.77
N TYR A 33 3.82 -7.16 -2.54
CA TYR A 33 5.09 -6.75 -1.95
C TYR A 33 6.29 -7.37 -2.68
N LEU A 34 6.24 -8.65 -3.04
CA LEU A 34 7.30 -9.32 -3.80
C LEU A 34 7.52 -8.68 -5.18
N GLU A 35 6.45 -8.25 -5.85
CA GLU A 35 6.59 -7.49 -7.10
C GLU A 35 7.16 -6.09 -6.85
N LEU A 36 6.69 -5.39 -5.82
CA LEU A 36 7.16 -4.04 -5.50
C LEU A 36 8.66 -4.00 -5.21
N ARG A 37 9.19 -4.99 -4.48
CA ARG A 37 10.63 -5.08 -4.14
C ARG A 37 11.53 -5.37 -5.32
N VAL A 38 11.00 -5.89 -6.43
CA VAL A 38 11.76 -6.05 -7.68
C VAL A 38 11.90 -4.70 -8.40
N ILE A 39 10.89 -3.84 -8.30
CA ILE A 39 10.85 -2.54 -8.98
C ILE A 39 11.67 -1.48 -8.23
N PHE A 40 11.67 -1.54 -6.90
CA PHE A 40 12.27 -0.50 -6.07
C PHE A 40 13.42 -1.06 -5.22
N ASP A 41 14.57 -0.39 -5.25
CA ASP A 41 15.61 -0.59 -4.25
C ASP A 41 15.43 0.42 -3.10
N LYS A 42 14.95 -0.09 -1.95
CA LYS A 42 14.59 0.72 -0.78
C LYS A 42 14.94 -0.03 0.51
N PRO A 43 15.26 0.68 1.61
CA PRO A 43 15.54 0.05 2.89
C PRO A 43 14.30 -0.64 3.47
N THR A 44 14.48 -1.69 4.26
CA THR A 44 13.41 -2.46 4.92
C THR A 44 12.42 -1.57 5.68
N SER A 45 12.89 -0.51 6.33
CA SER A 45 12.04 0.44 7.06
C SER A 45 11.07 1.21 6.15
N TRP A 46 11.40 1.37 4.85
CA TRP A 46 10.49 1.96 3.87
C TRP A 46 9.37 0.97 3.52
N TYR A 47 9.70 -0.30 3.29
CA TYR A 47 8.71 -1.34 3.01
C TYR A 47 7.78 -1.59 4.20
N LEU A 48 8.34 -1.69 5.41
CA LEU A 48 7.59 -1.86 6.66
C LEU A 48 6.51 -0.79 6.81
N ARG A 49 6.89 0.47 6.56
CA ARG A 49 6.02 1.64 6.63
C ARG A 49 4.97 1.66 5.53
N ALA A 50 5.31 1.23 4.30
CA ALA A 50 4.35 1.15 3.20
C ALA A 50 3.31 0.05 3.43
N LEU A 51 3.74 -1.13 3.91
CA LEU A 51 2.89 -2.25 4.27
C LEU A 51 1.95 -1.89 5.41
N ALA A 52 2.45 -1.31 6.51
CA ALA A 52 1.62 -0.90 7.63
C ALA A 52 0.49 0.05 7.19
N ARG A 53 0.79 1.03 6.33
CA ARG A 53 -0.21 1.94 5.75
C ARG A 53 -1.24 1.21 4.88
N ALA A 54 -0.81 0.24 4.07
CA ALA A 54 -1.71 -0.57 3.25
C ALA A 54 -2.65 -1.43 4.12
N ILE A 55 -2.12 -2.04 5.18
CA ILE A 55 -2.86 -2.87 6.14
C ILE A 55 -3.85 -2.04 6.95
N MET A 56 -3.46 -0.86 7.43
CA MET A 56 -4.36 0.07 8.13
C MET A 56 -5.52 0.57 7.26
N GLY A 57 -5.38 0.48 5.93
CA GLY A 57 -6.47 0.67 4.98
C GLY A 57 -6.32 1.91 4.12
N VAL A 58 -5.83 1.73 2.89
CA VAL A 58 -5.89 2.76 1.84
C VAL A 58 -7.30 2.77 1.25
N ARG A 59 -7.90 3.97 1.14
CA ARG A 59 -9.25 4.15 0.61
C ARG A 59 -9.22 4.86 -0.72
N GLN A 60 -9.75 4.25 -1.77
CA GLN A 60 -9.96 4.95 -3.04
C GLN A 60 -11.19 5.86 -2.92
N VAL A 61 -10.99 7.17 -3.09
CA VAL A 61 -12.05 8.19 -3.00
C VAL A 61 -12.40 8.82 -4.34
N GLY A 62 -11.67 8.45 -5.40
CA GLY A 62 -11.98 8.78 -6.78
C GLY A 62 -11.20 7.90 -7.76
N ARG A 63 -11.49 8.01 -9.06
CA ARG A 63 -10.84 7.19 -10.11
C ARG A 63 -9.31 7.22 -10.05
N ARG A 64 -8.73 8.34 -9.60
CA ARG A 64 -7.29 8.59 -9.55
C ARG A 64 -6.85 9.17 -8.21
N HIS A 65 -7.60 8.94 -7.14
CA HIS A 65 -7.37 9.56 -5.83
C HIS A 65 -7.59 8.56 -4.70
N TRP A 66 -6.62 8.49 -3.81
CA TRP A 66 -6.61 7.65 -2.63
C TRP A 66 -6.32 8.47 -1.37
N LEU A 67 -6.97 8.10 -0.28
CA LEU A 67 -6.63 8.50 1.07
C LEU A 67 -5.80 7.39 1.72
N VAL A 68 -4.66 7.77 2.29
CA VAL A 68 -3.69 6.85 2.90
C VAL A 68 -3.57 7.21 4.39
N PRO A 69 -3.69 6.24 5.32
CA PRO A 69 -3.46 6.48 6.74
C PRO A 69 -2.05 7.00 7.01
N GLY A 70 -1.95 7.99 7.89
CA GLY A 70 -0.70 8.32 8.56
C GLY A 70 -0.37 7.29 9.63
N ILE A 71 0.91 7.19 10.00
CA ILE A 71 1.38 6.38 11.13
C ILE A 71 2.11 7.28 12.14
N PRO A 72 2.43 6.83 13.36
CA PRO A 72 3.22 7.63 14.30
C PRO A 72 4.49 8.21 13.67
N GLY A 73 4.70 9.52 13.89
CA GLY A 73 5.77 10.31 13.26
C GLY A 73 5.37 11.04 11.97
N ASP A 74 4.22 10.72 11.39
CA ASP A 74 3.61 11.54 10.33
C ASP A 74 2.92 12.78 10.93
N HIS A 75 2.90 13.89 10.18
CA HIS A 75 2.25 15.14 10.62
C HIS A 75 0.72 15.08 10.60
N TYR A 76 0.13 14.19 9.79
CA TYR A 76 -1.31 14.10 9.59
C TYR A 76 -1.79 12.66 9.74
N SER A 77 -3.04 12.50 10.15
CA SER A 77 -3.69 11.19 10.27
C SER A 77 -4.06 10.58 8.92
N MET A 78 -4.18 11.38 7.87
CA MET A 78 -4.48 10.96 6.50
C MET A 78 -3.70 11.80 5.48
N TYR A 79 -3.30 11.17 4.38
CA TYR A 79 -2.59 11.78 3.26
C TYR A 79 -3.33 11.52 1.95
N ASN A 80 -3.28 12.50 1.05
CA ASN A 80 -3.81 12.35 -0.28
C ASN A 80 -2.74 11.87 -1.24
N VAL A 81 -3.10 10.88 -2.06
CA VAL A 81 -2.30 10.42 -3.19
C VAL A 81 -3.16 10.49 -4.44
N TRP A 82 -2.63 11.13 -5.48
CA TRP A 82 -3.30 11.26 -6.77
C TRP A 82 -2.44 10.68 -7.89
N LEU A 83 -3.08 10.10 -8.90
CA LEU A 83 -2.44 9.80 -10.17
C LEU A 83 -2.70 10.96 -11.13
N SER A 84 -1.65 11.72 -11.47
CA SER A 84 -1.75 12.86 -12.37
C SER A 84 -2.20 12.45 -13.77
N ARG A 85 -2.63 13.43 -14.58
CA ARG A 85 -3.01 13.18 -15.98
C ARG A 85 -1.86 12.56 -16.79
N GLY A 86 -0.62 12.97 -16.50
CA GLY A 86 0.60 12.42 -17.11
C GLY A 86 1.12 11.12 -16.48
N GLY A 87 0.30 10.41 -15.70
CA GLY A 87 0.64 9.07 -15.18
C GLY A 87 1.60 9.05 -13.99
N ARG A 88 1.88 10.20 -13.36
CA ARG A 88 2.78 10.28 -12.20
C ARG A 88 1.98 10.33 -10.91
N TYR A 89 2.39 9.57 -9.91
CA TYR A 89 1.82 9.69 -8.57
C TYR A 89 2.30 10.95 -7.87
N VAL A 90 1.37 11.65 -7.23
CA VAL A 90 1.60 12.85 -6.43
C VAL A 90 1.06 12.58 -5.04
N CYS A 91 1.83 12.92 -4.01
CA CYS A 91 1.39 12.86 -2.62
C CYS A 91 1.56 14.22 -1.96
N ASP A 92 0.59 14.64 -1.15
CA ASP A 92 0.68 15.88 -0.38
C ASP A 92 1.76 15.86 0.71
N CYS A 93 2.36 14.70 1.02
CA CYS A 93 3.53 14.63 1.90
C CYS A 93 4.78 15.31 1.29
N TYR A 94 4.89 15.38 -0.04
CA TYR A 94 6.09 15.93 -0.71
C TYR A 94 6.27 17.43 -0.49
N GLY A 95 5.16 18.18 -0.41
CA GLY A 95 5.21 19.64 -0.21
C GLY A 95 5.44 20.06 1.24
N ARG A 96 5.43 19.12 2.20
CA ARG A 96 5.23 19.47 3.61
C ARG A 96 6.39 19.09 4.53
N ALA A 97 7.21 18.12 4.16
CA ALA A 97 8.18 17.56 5.10
C ALA A 97 9.64 17.95 4.81
N TYR A 98 10.14 17.91 3.56
CA TYR A 98 11.62 17.99 3.33
C TYR A 98 12.06 18.49 1.94
N GLY A 99 11.42 19.52 1.38
CA GLY A 99 11.90 20.22 0.18
C GLY A 99 12.10 19.38 -1.09
N ASN A 100 12.54 20.04 -2.17
CA ASN A 100 12.65 19.53 -3.54
C ASN A 100 13.47 18.23 -3.76
N ARG A 101 14.15 17.67 -2.74
CA ARG A 101 14.94 16.43 -2.89
C ARG A 101 14.10 15.15 -2.90
N ARG A 102 12.94 15.13 -2.22
CA ARG A 102 12.07 13.94 -2.16
C ARG A 102 10.93 13.92 -3.18
N SER A 103 10.64 15.03 -3.86
CA SER A 103 9.62 15.07 -4.92
C SER A 103 9.95 14.16 -6.12
N ARG A 104 11.19 13.68 -6.23
CA ARG A 104 11.65 12.72 -7.24
C ARG A 104 11.62 11.25 -6.79
N MET A 105 11.35 10.96 -5.51
CA MET A 105 11.35 9.60 -4.95
C MET A 105 9.96 9.20 -4.47
N ILE A 106 9.55 7.97 -4.78
CA ILE A 106 8.29 7.41 -4.30
C ILE A 106 8.31 7.32 -2.75
N CYS A 107 7.40 8.04 -2.09
CA CYS A 107 7.21 7.96 -0.65
C CYS A 107 6.46 6.69 -0.26
N THR A 108 6.47 6.37 1.03
CA THR A 108 5.76 5.21 1.59
C THR A 108 4.24 5.33 1.44
N HIS A 109 3.68 6.55 1.32
CA HIS A 109 2.24 6.74 1.06
C HIS A 109 1.87 6.33 -0.38
N VAL A 110 2.67 6.72 -1.36
CA VAL A 110 2.46 6.28 -2.76
C VAL A 110 2.66 4.77 -2.86
N ALA A 111 3.67 4.22 -2.19
CA ALA A 111 3.91 2.79 -2.18
C ALA A 111 2.75 1.99 -1.56
N ALA A 112 2.12 2.49 -0.51
CA ALA A 112 0.91 1.89 0.06
C ALA A 112 -0.23 1.83 -0.97
N VAL A 113 -0.38 2.86 -1.82
CA VAL A 113 -1.35 2.84 -2.93
C VAL A 113 -0.98 1.79 -3.96
N LEU A 114 0.30 1.68 -4.35
CA LEU A 114 0.77 0.66 -5.30
C LEU A 114 0.47 -0.75 -4.80
N LEU A 115 0.82 -1.04 -3.54
CA LEU A 115 0.54 -2.32 -2.88
C LEU A 115 -0.95 -2.64 -2.87
N THR A 116 -1.78 -1.68 -2.43
CA THR A 116 -3.24 -1.86 -2.34
C THR A 116 -3.84 -2.13 -3.71
N ARG A 117 -3.45 -1.34 -4.73
CA ARG A 117 -3.97 -1.52 -6.09
C ARG A 117 -3.62 -2.88 -6.66
N ARG A 118 -2.38 -3.35 -6.45
CA ARG A 118 -1.93 -4.64 -6.97
C ARG A 118 -2.57 -5.80 -6.22
N ARG A 119 -2.68 -5.72 -4.90
CA ARG A 119 -3.44 -6.69 -4.10
C ARG A 119 -4.88 -6.82 -4.61
N ASP A 120 -5.58 -5.70 -4.78
CA ASP A 120 -6.98 -5.70 -5.26
C ASP A 120 -7.12 -6.25 -6.68
N GLU A 121 -6.09 -6.09 -7.52
CA GLU A 121 -6.06 -6.69 -8.85
C GLU A 121 -5.90 -8.22 -8.76
N LEU A 122 -4.95 -8.70 -7.96
CA LEU A 122 -4.71 -10.13 -7.73
C LEU A 122 -5.96 -10.81 -7.17
N GLU A 123 -6.60 -10.22 -6.15
CA GLU A 123 -7.85 -10.74 -5.58
C GLU A 123 -8.95 -10.89 -6.65
N ARG A 124 -9.07 -9.93 -7.57
CA ARG A 124 -10.07 -9.99 -8.66
C ARG A 124 -9.76 -11.09 -9.66
N VAL A 125 -8.49 -11.27 -10.02
CA VAL A 125 -8.07 -12.32 -10.96
C VAL A 125 -8.33 -13.70 -10.38
N LEU A 126 -7.95 -13.91 -9.12
CA LEU A 126 -8.12 -15.19 -8.43
C LEU A 126 -9.60 -15.56 -8.25
N ARG A 127 -10.46 -14.60 -7.89
CA ARG A 127 -11.92 -14.85 -7.80
C ARG A 127 -12.53 -15.26 -9.14
N ARG A 128 -12.16 -14.62 -10.24
CA ARG A 128 -12.64 -14.98 -11.59
C ARG A 128 -12.18 -16.36 -12.04
N GLY A 129 -10.95 -16.75 -11.68
CA GLY A 129 -10.44 -18.09 -11.98
C GLY A 129 -11.19 -19.18 -11.23
N HIS A 130 -11.60 -18.92 -9.98
CA HIS A 130 -12.36 -19.85 -9.14
C HIS A 130 -13.81 -20.06 -9.61
N ASP A 131 -14.47 -19.01 -10.11
CA ASP A 131 -15.84 -19.14 -10.63
C ASP A 131 -15.88 -19.88 -11.99
N SER A 132 -14.80 -19.80 -12.77
CA SER A 132 -14.71 -20.45 -14.09
C SER A 132 -14.47 -21.97 -13.99
N THR A 133 -13.91 -22.47 -12.89
CA THR A 133 -13.62 -23.90 -12.68
C THR A 133 -14.76 -24.68 -12.00
N ARG A 134 -15.76 -24.00 -11.44
CA ARG A 134 -16.93 -24.63 -10.79
C ARG A 134 -18.13 -24.85 -11.72
N ASN A 135 -18.12 -24.25 -12.92
CA ASN A 135 -19.18 -24.37 -13.92
C ASN A 135 -18.77 -25.25 -15.12
N GLY A 136 -17.76 -26.11 -14.94
CA GLY A 136 -17.26 -27.05 -15.96
C GLY A 136 -17.51 -28.50 -15.58
#